data_AF-A0AAE0RR68-F1
#
_entry.id   AF-A0AAE0RR68-F1
#
_cell.length_a   1.000
_cell.length_b   1.000
_cell.length_c   1.000
_cell.angle_alpha   90.00
_cell.angle_beta   90.00
_cell.angle_gamma   90.00
#
_symmetry.space_group_name_H-M   'P 1'
#
loop_
_entity.id
_entity.type
_entity.pdbx_description
1 polymer ?
#
loop_
_entity_poly.entity_id
_entity_poly.type
_entity_poly.pdbx_seq_one_letter_code
_entity_poly.pdbx_strand_id
1 'polypeptide(L)'
;MSQRFLEQLQLIQRADLDKTHMVSYDILENVLTTYIEGYRWWMYQPLNPFIFLEGFVTDPQSFVDVTPFDTYGDFLNFIIRIEKMPKQYDEMIEDARLAIKYNHTLNNVSVNRIPQQIDELTSKESSFPLIGPFLDDKAPLILGSTLTNMTERMKHAIKNLIQKLKEVKSFIQSEYMPHTRKTWGILGWENGKQNYIDSLRWHTSLNTTPEEVHQKGLDEVKRIYDEMLKVMGKLGFHGSVRQFFDLMKSNSSFLIKSPVSDKCKPQIQPHPAYRDENSGRELASYKKTSLLKPKSRSEPQRPYQAA
;
A
#
# COMPACT_ATOMS: atom_id res chain seq x y z
N MET A 1 2.39 -11.14 25.92
CA MET A 1 0.95 -11.45 25.84
C MET A 1 0.71 -12.72 25.04
N SER A 2 1.17 -12.82 23.79
CA SER A 2 0.95 -13.99 22.92
C SER A 2 1.42 -15.32 23.51
N GLN A 3 2.61 -15.36 24.14
CA GLN A 3 3.13 -16.56 24.81
C GLN A 3 2.16 -17.13 25.85
N ARG A 4 1.62 -16.26 26.73
CA ARG A 4 0.65 -16.65 27.75
C ARG A 4 -0.65 -17.19 27.15
N PHE A 5 -1.14 -16.59 26.05
CA PHE A 5 -2.32 -17.09 25.36
C PHE A 5 -2.08 -18.45 24.71
N LEU A 6 -0.89 -18.68 24.15
CA LEU A 6 -0.52 -19.97 23.56
C LEU A 6 -0.46 -21.06 24.64
N GLU A 7 0.16 -20.76 25.78
CA GLU A 7 0.20 -21.66 26.93
C GLU A 7 -1.20 -22.01 27.43
N GLN A 8 -2.12 -21.04 27.49
CA GLN A 8 -3.52 -21.28 27.86
C GLN A 8 -4.26 -22.13 26.82
N LEU A 9 -4.04 -21.88 25.54
CA LEU A 9 -4.65 -22.65 24.46
C LEU A 9 -4.21 -24.12 24.53
N GLN A 10 -2.94 -24.37 24.78
CA GLN A 10 -2.35 -25.72 24.88
C GLN A 10 -2.85 -26.54 26.08
N LEU A 11 -3.56 -25.93 27.04
CA LEU A 11 -4.27 -26.66 28.11
C LEU A 11 -5.57 -27.30 27.63
N ILE A 12 -6.10 -26.88 26.47
CA ILE A 12 -7.32 -27.42 25.88
C ILE A 12 -6.95 -28.65 25.05
N GLN A 13 -7.55 -29.80 25.37
CA GLN A 13 -7.35 -31.02 24.57
C GLN A 13 -8.06 -30.88 23.23
N ARG A 14 -7.29 -30.65 22.16
CA ARG A 14 -7.80 -30.52 20.79
C ARG A 14 -8.71 -31.68 20.37
N ALA A 15 -8.41 -32.90 20.84
CA ALA A 15 -9.18 -34.10 20.50
C ALA A 15 -10.60 -34.10 21.07
N ASP A 16 -10.88 -33.30 22.10
CA ASP A 16 -12.20 -33.19 22.74
C ASP A 16 -13.10 -32.13 22.07
N LEU A 17 -12.56 -31.39 21.09
CA LEU A 17 -13.27 -30.31 20.40
C LEU A 17 -14.09 -30.84 19.22
N ASP A 18 -15.23 -30.19 18.95
CA ASP A 18 -15.92 -30.39 17.68
C ASP A 18 -15.11 -29.82 16.49
N LYS A 19 -15.51 -30.16 15.26
CA LYS A 19 -14.78 -29.76 14.05
C LYS A 19 -14.59 -28.25 13.92
N THR A 20 -15.56 -27.44 14.30
CA THR A 20 -15.46 -25.98 14.18
C THR A 20 -14.43 -25.45 15.17
N HIS A 21 -14.51 -25.90 16.41
CA HIS A 21 -13.57 -25.49 17.46
C HIS A 21 -12.17 -26.05 17.23
N MET A 22 -12.01 -27.23 16.63
CA MET A 22 -10.71 -27.74 16.18
C MET A 22 -10.07 -26.80 15.15
N VAL A 23 -10.83 -26.29 14.19
CA VAL A 23 -10.32 -25.33 13.21
C VAL A 23 -9.94 -24.00 13.88
N SER A 24 -10.78 -23.50 14.79
CA SER A 24 -10.45 -22.29 15.57
C SER A 24 -9.20 -22.47 16.43
N TYR A 25 -9.04 -23.64 17.05
CA TYR A 25 -7.82 -24.02 17.78
C TYR A 25 -6.61 -23.95 16.87
N ASP A 26 -6.65 -24.62 15.71
CA ASP A 26 -5.52 -24.70 14.78
C ASP A 26 -5.11 -23.31 14.25
N ILE A 27 -6.10 -22.47 13.89
CA ILE A 27 -5.84 -21.10 13.43
C ILE A 27 -5.20 -20.28 14.55
N LEU A 28 -5.76 -20.33 15.76
CA LEU A 28 -5.24 -19.54 16.89
C LEU A 28 -3.84 -19.98 17.29
N GLU A 29 -3.60 -21.30 17.38
CA GLU A 29 -2.29 -21.87 17.67
C GLU A 29 -1.26 -21.44 16.61
N ASN A 30 -1.61 -21.54 15.33
CA ASN A 30 -0.75 -21.14 14.23
C ASN A 30 -0.43 -19.64 14.27
N VAL A 31 -1.43 -18.78 14.48
CA VAL A 31 -1.25 -17.32 14.58
C VAL A 31 -0.34 -16.98 15.76
N LEU A 32 -0.64 -17.48 16.96
CA LEU A 32 0.14 -17.18 18.16
C LEU A 32 1.58 -17.65 18.03
N THR A 33 1.79 -18.89 17.57
CA THR A 33 3.12 -19.47 17.34
C THR A 33 3.90 -18.62 16.35
N THR A 34 3.26 -18.21 15.25
CA THR A 34 3.96 -17.44 14.23
C THR A 34 4.34 -16.03 14.70
N TYR A 35 3.51 -15.37 15.51
CA TYR A 35 3.89 -14.10 16.15
C TYR A 35 5.07 -14.26 17.12
N ILE A 36 5.09 -15.34 17.91
CA ILE A 36 6.16 -15.62 18.87
C ILE A 36 7.47 -15.92 18.13
N GLU A 37 7.43 -16.80 17.12
CA GLU A 37 8.60 -17.12 16.29
C GLU A 37 9.09 -15.88 15.53
N GLY A 38 8.16 -15.10 14.97
CA GLY A 38 8.46 -13.89 14.22
C GLY A 38 9.09 -12.78 15.06
N TYR A 39 8.85 -12.76 16.38
CA TYR A 39 9.43 -11.76 17.27
C TYR A 39 10.96 -11.81 17.27
N ARG A 40 11.60 -12.94 16.91
CA ARG A 40 13.06 -12.98 16.73
C ARG A 40 13.58 -11.98 15.70
N TRP A 41 12.71 -11.52 14.79
CA TRP A 41 13.00 -10.53 13.76
C TRP A 41 12.67 -9.08 14.16
N TRP A 42 12.40 -8.82 15.45
CA TRP A 42 11.97 -7.50 15.93
C TRP A 42 12.98 -6.38 15.62
N MET A 43 14.28 -6.70 15.50
CA MET A 43 15.33 -5.72 15.22
C MET A 43 15.45 -5.33 13.75
N TYR A 44 14.63 -5.89 12.85
CA TYR A 44 14.68 -5.61 11.42
C TYR A 44 13.59 -4.60 11.04
N GLN A 45 12.46 -5.03 10.51
CA GLN A 45 11.42 -4.09 10.06
C GLN A 45 10.86 -3.19 11.16
N PRO A 46 10.61 -3.66 12.40
CA PRO A 46 10.04 -2.79 13.44
C PRO A 46 10.92 -1.60 13.84
N LEU A 47 12.25 -1.69 13.69
CA LEU A 47 13.15 -0.56 13.92
C LEU A 47 13.26 0.39 12.72
N ASN A 48 12.58 0.09 11.62
CA ASN A 48 12.66 0.85 10.37
C ASN A 48 11.27 1.40 9.97
N PRO A 49 10.72 2.36 10.74
CA PRO A 49 9.35 2.84 10.54
C PRO A 49 9.17 3.72 9.28
N PHE A 50 10.26 4.12 8.63
CA PHE A 50 10.24 5.02 7.48
C PHE A 50 10.46 4.25 6.17
N ILE A 51 9.41 4.06 5.38
CA ILE A 51 9.46 3.46 4.04
C ILE A 51 8.59 4.27 3.07
N PHE A 52 9.00 4.40 1.80
CA PHE A 52 8.25 5.20 0.82
C PHE A 52 6.94 4.57 0.34
N LEU A 53 6.74 3.27 0.56
CA LEU A 53 5.61 2.51 0.02
C LEU A 53 4.35 2.59 0.87
N GLU A 54 4.49 2.89 2.16
CA GLU A 54 3.42 2.77 3.14
C GLU A 54 3.50 3.93 4.16
N GLY A 55 2.57 3.93 5.11
CA GLY A 55 2.53 4.88 6.21
C GLY A 55 1.88 6.22 5.87
N PHE A 56 1.78 7.07 6.89
CA PHE A 56 1.02 8.32 6.85
C PHE A 56 1.46 9.28 5.75
N VAL A 57 2.76 9.33 5.45
CA VAL A 57 3.29 10.22 4.41
C VAL A 57 2.83 9.78 3.00
N THR A 58 2.61 8.48 2.81
CA THR A 58 2.17 7.90 1.54
C THR A 58 0.66 8.00 1.34
N ASP A 59 -0.12 7.73 2.39
CA ASP A 59 -1.58 7.79 2.37
C ASP A 59 -2.14 8.40 3.67
N PRO A 60 -2.10 9.74 3.81
CA PRO A 60 -2.65 10.43 4.98
C PRO A 60 -4.19 10.34 5.03
N GLN A 61 -4.86 10.13 3.88
CA GLN A 61 -6.32 10.10 3.78
C GLN A 61 -6.89 8.85 4.46
N SER A 62 -6.15 7.73 4.43
CA SER A 62 -6.53 6.50 5.16
C SER A 62 -6.92 6.73 6.62
N PHE A 63 -6.30 7.71 7.31
CA PHE A 63 -6.61 8.02 8.72
C PHE A 63 -8.00 8.63 8.89
N VAL A 64 -8.48 9.36 7.89
CA VAL A 64 -9.85 9.89 7.84
C VAL A 64 -10.81 8.77 7.47
N ASP A 65 -10.49 7.99 6.45
CA ASP A 65 -11.40 6.98 5.88
C ASP A 65 -11.76 5.86 6.87
N VAL A 66 -10.88 5.57 7.84
CA VAL A 66 -11.11 4.56 8.89
C VAL A 66 -11.62 5.13 10.21
N THR A 67 -11.88 6.45 10.28
CA THR A 67 -12.36 7.12 11.49
C THR A 67 -13.83 7.55 11.29
N PRO A 68 -14.76 7.20 12.21
CA PRO A 68 -16.11 7.74 12.16
C PRO A 68 -16.10 9.26 12.41
N PHE A 69 -17.13 9.97 11.94
CA PHE A 69 -17.33 11.40 12.19
C PHE A 69 -18.82 11.69 12.42
N ASP A 70 -19.48 10.83 13.21
CA ASP A 70 -20.93 10.89 13.42
C ASP A 70 -21.30 11.58 14.73
N THR A 71 -20.35 11.73 15.64
CA THR A 71 -20.55 12.36 16.96
C THR A 71 -19.47 13.37 17.30
N TYR A 72 -19.77 14.30 18.20
CA TYR A 72 -18.77 15.22 18.79
C TYR A 72 -17.54 14.47 19.32
N GLY A 73 -17.76 13.31 19.96
CA GLY A 73 -16.69 12.47 20.51
C GLY A 73 -15.73 11.96 19.44
N ASP A 74 -16.23 11.66 18.25
CA ASP A 74 -15.40 11.18 17.14
C ASP A 74 -14.44 12.26 16.64
N PHE A 75 -14.96 13.48 16.41
CA PHE A 75 -14.13 14.63 16.04
C PHE A 75 -13.09 14.94 17.11
N LEU A 76 -13.48 14.91 18.40
CA LEU A 76 -12.55 15.16 19.50
C LEU A 76 -11.46 14.08 19.58
N ASN A 77 -11.83 12.81 19.46
CA ASN A 77 -10.89 11.69 19.46
C ASN A 77 -9.92 11.80 18.28
N PHE A 78 -10.39 12.20 17.11
CA PHE A 78 -9.55 12.41 15.94
C PHE A 78 -8.52 13.52 16.17
N ILE A 79 -8.93 14.69 16.66
CA ILE A 79 -7.99 15.77 17.01
C ILE A 79 -6.93 15.27 18.00
N ILE A 80 -7.33 14.57 19.06
CA ILE A 80 -6.41 14.05 20.07
C ILE A 80 -5.41 13.06 19.47
N ARG A 81 -5.83 12.22 18.51
CA ARG A 81 -4.90 11.32 17.80
C ARG A 81 -3.86 12.13 17.02
N ILE A 82 -4.27 13.15 16.29
CA ILE A 82 -3.35 13.99 15.51
C ILE A 82 -2.40 14.77 16.40
N GLU A 83 -2.88 15.29 17.54
CA GLU A 83 -2.05 15.95 18.54
C GLU A 83 -0.95 15.03 19.14
N LYS A 84 -1.16 13.71 19.13
CA LYS A 84 -0.19 12.73 19.62
C LYS A 84 0.80 12.26 18.55
N MET A 85 0.49 12.44 17.27
CA MET A 85 1.37 12.00 16.18
C MET A 85 2.78 12.60 16.27
N PRO A 86 2.98 13.88 16.65
CA PRO A 86 4.34 14.41 16.78
C PRO A 86 5.24 13.61 17.73
N LYS A 87 4.69 13.18 18.87
CA LYS A 87 5.41 12.33 19.83
C LYS A 87 5.67 10.94 19.26
N GLN A 88 4.71 10.36 18.54
CA GLN A 88 4.90 9.07 17.87
C GLN A 88 6.06 9.13 16.86
N TYR A 89 6.22 10.26 16.14
CA TYR A 89 7.36 10.45 15.25
C TYR A 89 8.69 10.59 15.98
N ASP A 90 8.71 11.17 17.19
CA ASP A 90 9.91 11.16 18.03
C ASP A 90 10.31 9.72 18.39
N GLU A 91 9.34 8.88 18.77
CA GLU A 91 9.57 7.45 19.07
C GLU A 91 10.08 6.70 17.83
N MET A 92 9.51 6.97 16.65
CA MET A 92 9.96 6.39 15.37
C MET A 92 11.38 6.82 14.99
N ILE A 93 11.79 8.05 15.30
CA ILE A 93 13.16 8.52 15.11
C ILE A 93 14.12 7.74 16.01
N GLU A 94 13.75 7.49 17.27
CA GLU A 94 14.56 6.67 18.18
C GLU A 94 14.69 5.22 17.69
N ASP A 95 13.62 4.60 17.20
CA ASP A 95 13.66 3.27 16.60
C ASP A 95 14.61 3.24 15.37
N ALA A 96 14.51 4.25 14.51
CA ALA A 96 15.39 4.38 13.35
C ALA A 96 16.87 4.59 13.76
N ARG A 97 17.14 5.29 14.86
CA ARG A 97 18.49 5.39 15.44
C ARG A 97 18.99 4.05 15.98
N LEU A 98 18.12 3.24 16.56
CA LEU A 98 18.46 1.85 16.94
C LEU A 98 18.78 1.01 15.69
N ALA A 99 18.04 1.17 14.59
CA ALA A 99 18.39 0.49 13.33
C ALA A 99 19.79 0.89 12.82
N ILE A 100 20.17 2.17 12.94
CA ILE A 100 21.54 2.62 12.64
C ILE A 100 22.56 1.95 13.57
N LYS A 101 22.31 2.00 14.89
CA LYS A 101 23.20 1.42 15.91
C LYS A 101 23.46 -0.07 15.71
N TYR A 102 22.44 -0.83 15.33
CA TYR A 102 22.52 -2.27 15.10
C TYR A 102 22.84 -2.64 13.65
N ASN A 103 23.13 -1.67 12.78
CA ASN A 103 23.41 -1.90 11.35
C ASN A 103 22.30 -2.67 10.62
N HIS A 104 21.04 -2.41 10.99
CA HIS A 104 19.83 -3.05 10.48
C HIS A 104 18.97 -2.09 9.64
N THR A 105 19.55 -1.01 9.12
CA THR A 105 18.83 -0.03 8.29
C THR A 105 18.25 -0.62 7.00
N LEU A 106 17.27 0.06 6.43
CA LEU A 106 16.75 -0.23 5.09
C LEU A 106 17.77 0.13 4.00
N ASN A 107 17.53 -0.39 2.80
CA ASN A 107 18.26 0.03 1.60
C ASN A 107 17.83 1.46 1.21
N ASN A 108 18.75 2.23 0.63
CA ASN A 108 18.48 3.60 0.18
C ASN A 108 17.21 3.74 -0.69
N VAL A 109 16.95 2.80 -1.59
CA VAL A 109 15.77 2.82 -2.48
C VAL A 109 14.45 2.71 -1.71
N SER A 110 14.46 2.13 -0.51
CA SER A 110 13.26 2.04 0.34
C SER A 110 12.93 3.35 1.06
N VAL A 111 13.86 4.32 1.12
CA VAL A 111 13.68 5.55 1.91
C VAL A 111 13.91 6.85 1.13
N ASN A 112 14.60 6.81 0.00
CA ASN A 112 15.06 8.02 -0.70
C ASN A 112 13.95 8.89 -1.28
N ARG A 113 12.72 8.39 -1.38
CA ARG A 113 11.54 9.15 -1.85
C ARG A 113 10.80 9.87 -0.72
N ILE A 114 11.00 9.45 0.54
CA ILE A 114 10.25 10.00 1.69
C ILE A 114 10.42 11.51 1.81
N PRO A 115 11.63 12.11 1.65
CA PRO A 115 11.78 13.56 1.72
C PRO A 115 10.89 14.31 0.71
N GLN A 116 10.75 13.80 -0.51
CA GLN A 116 9.88 14.40 -1.52
C GLN A 116 8.40 14.20 -1.17
N GLN A 117 8.00 13.02 -0.69
CA GLN A 117 6.62 12.79 -0.27
C GLN A 117 6.21 13.73 0.89
N ILE A 118 7.14 14.01 1.82
CA ILE A 118 6.92 15.01 2.88
C ILE A 118 6.76 16.42 2.29
N ASP A 119 7.58 16.81 1.31
CA ASP A 119 7.45 18.12 0.65
C ASP A 119 6.10 18.26 -0.05
N GLU A 120 5.66 17.23 -0.76
CA GLU A 120 4.38 17.20 -1.46
C GLU A 120 3.21 17.31 -0.47
N LEU A 121 3.22 16.48 0.59
CA LEU A 121 2.21 16.47 1.63
C LEU A 121 2.12 17.79 2.41
N THR A 122 3.28 18.41 2.70
CA THR A 122 3.35 19.64 3.50
C THR A 122 3.30 20.93 2.68
N SER A 123 3.11 20.83 1.35
CA SER A 123 3.11 21.97 0.43
C SER A 123 1.98 22.98 0.67
N LYS A 124 0.83 22.52 1.20
CA LYS A 124 -0.35 23.36 1.47
C LYS A 124 -1.04 22.97 2.77
N GLU A 125 -0.80 23.75 3.83
CA GLU A 125 -1.42 23.55 5.14
C GLU A 125 -2.95 23.65 5.11
N SER A 126 -3.50 24.61 4.36
CA SER A 126 -4.95 24.85 4.29
C SER A 126 -5.74 23.73 3.61
N SER A 127 -5.07 22.88 2.82
CA SER A 127 -5.69 21.73 2.14
C SER A 127 -5.09 20.41 2.63
N PHE A 128 -4.53 20.39 3.83
CA PHE A 128 -3.95 19.18 4.40
C PHE A 128 -5.04 18.11 4.58
N PRO A 129 -4.87 16.85 4.14
CA PRO A 129 -5.97 15.88 4.04
C PRO A 129 -6.79 15.68 5.32
N LEU A 130 -6.13 15.75 6.49
CA LEU A 130 -6.79 15.56 7.78
C LEU A 130 -7.79 16.67 8.17
N ILE A 131 -7.80 17.82 7.49
CA ILE A 131 -8.80 18.87 7.76
C ILE A 131 -10.16 18.54 7.13
N GLY A 132 -10.21 17.63 6.15
CA GLY A 132 -11.39 17.32 5.35
C GLY A 132 -12.69 17.15 6.16
N PRO A 133 -12.70 16.33 7.24
CA PRO A 133 -13.90 16.12 8.05
C PRO A 133 -14.48 17.40 8.67
N PHE A 134 -13.65 18.41 8.96
CA PHE A 134 -14.08 19.69 9.54
C PHE A 134 -14.62 20.67 8.49
N LEU A 135 -14.45 20.34 7.20
CA LEU A 135 -14.96 21.10 6.06
C LEU A 135 -16.17 20.42 5.40
N ASP A 136 -16.54 19.24 5.86
CA ASP A 136 -17.71 18.50 5.37
C ASP A 136 -19.02 19.15 5.84
N ASP A 137 -20.06 19.07 5.01
CA ASP A 137 -21.39 19.65 5.29
C ASP A 137 -22.06 19.05 6.56
N LYS A 138 -21.63 17.87 7.01
CA LYS A 138 -22.10 17.27 8.26
C LYS A 138 -21.49 17.90 9.51
N ALA A 139 -20.29 18.47 9.42
CA ALA A 139 -19.59 18.98 10.60
C ALA A 139 -20.37 20.09 11.34
N PRO A 140 -21.00 21.08 10.68
CA PRO A 140 -21.87 22.04 11.36
C PRO A 140 -23.08 21.42 12.06
N LEU A 141 -23.64 20.34 11.50
CA LEU A 141 -24.80 19.65 12.08
C LEU A 141 -24.45 18.91 13.37
N ILE A 142 -23.23 18.37 13.44
CA ILE A 142 -22.75 17.55 14.56
C ILE A 142 -22.12 18.42 15.64
N LEU A 143 -21.31 19.41 15.26
CA LEU A 143 -20.52 20.24 16.18
C LEU A 143 -21.26 21.51 16.61
N GLY A 144 -22.25 21.98 15.84
CA GLY A 144 -23.02 23.18 16.17
C GLY A 144 -22.12 24.37 16.52
N SER A 145 -22.32 24.95 17.71
CA SER A 145 -21.56 26.11 18.18
C SER A 145 -20.08 25.83 18.47
N THR A 146 -19.66 24.57 18.62
CA THR A 146 -18.25 24.24 18.89
C THR A 146 -17.40 24.11 17.64
N LEU A 147 -18.02 24.13 16.44
CA LEU A 147 -17.33 23.92 15.16
C LEU A 147 -16.09 24.80 15.01
N THR A 148 -16.24 26.11 15.21
CA THR A 148 -15.12 27.07 15.06
C THR A 148 -13.93 26.71 15.94
N ASN A 149 -14.18 26.47 17.23
CA ASN A 149 -13.09 26.15 18.18
C ASN A 149 -12.42 24.81 17.86
N MET A 150 -13.19 23.81 17.43
CA MET A 150 -12.64 22.50 17.07
C MET A 150 -11.86 22.54 15.76
N THR A 151 -12.33 23.27 14.76
CA THR A 151 -11.61 23.48 13.50
C THR A 151 -10.30 24.21 13.75
N GLU A 152 -10.27 25.23 14.61
CA GLU A 152 -9.01 25.91 14.95
C GLU A 152 -8.05 25.02 15.74
N ARG A 153 -8.54 24.21 16.68
CA ARG A 153 -7.72 23.21 17.38
C ARG A 153 -7.13 22.19 16.41
N MET A 154 -7.92 21.71 15.44
CA MET A 154 -7.46 20.78 14.42
C MET A 154 -6.39 21.41 13.52
N LYS A 155 -6.58 22.65 13.07
CA LYS A 155 -5.56 23.39 12.30
C LYS A 155 -4.25 23.52 13.08
N HIS A 156 -4.33 23.85 14.37
CA HIS A 156 -3.16 23.90 15.23
C HIS A 156 -2.46 22.53 15.34
N ALA A 157 -3.22 21.44 15.49
CA ALA A 157 -2.66 20.09 15.49
C ALA A 157 -1.96 19.74 14.17
N ILE A 158 -2.58 20.07 13.03
CA ILE A 158 -2.00 19.89 11.68
C ILE A 158 -0.71 20.70 11.54
N LYS A 159 -0.68 21.96 11.99
CA LYS A 159 0.51 22.80 11.93
C LYS A 159 1.69 22.17 12.68
N ASN A 160 1.44 21.65 13.88
CA ASN A 160 2.47 20.97 14.68
C ASN A 160 2.93 19.68 14.02
N LEU A 161 2.00 18.92 13.43
CA LEU A 161 2.33 17.73 12.64
C LEU A 161 3.20 18.07 11.43
N ILE A 162 2.87 19.13 10.67
CA ILE A 162 3.68 19.60 9.53
C ILE A 162 5.09 19.97 9.98
N GLN A 163 5.23 20.65 11.12
CA GLN A 163 6.56 20.96 11.68
C GLN A 163 7.33 19.67 12.00
N LYS A 164 6.70 18.70 12.68
CA LYS A 164 7.33 17.41 12.97
C LYS A 164 7.72 16.65 11.70
N LEU A 165 6.88 16.63 10.67
CA LEU A 165 7.22 15.98 9.41
C LEU A 165 8.45 16.61 8.74
N LYS A 166 8.63 17.93 8.85
CA LYS A 166 9.85 18.61 8.37
C LYS A 166 11.09 18.18 9.17
N GLU A 167 10.96 18.00 10.49
CA GLU A 167 12.04 17.45 11.32
C GLU A 167 12.37 16.00 10.92
N VAL A 168 11.36 15.15 10.69
CA VAL A 168 11.52 13.78 10.19
C VAL A 168 12.24 13.77 8.86
N LYS A 169 11.86 14.66 7.92
CA LYS A 169 12.56 14.84 6.64
C LYS A 169 14.04 15.14 6.87
N SER A 170 14.35 16.12 7.73
CA SER A 170 15.74 16.47 8.04
C SER A 170 16.50 15.28 8.62
N PHE A 171 15.94 14.59 9.62
CA PHE A 171 16.52 13.37 10.19
C PHE A 171 16.80 12.29 9.14
N ILE A 172 15.82 12.00 8.26
CA ILE A 172 15.99 11.00 7.20
C ILE A 172 17.17 11.37 6.30
N GLN A 173 17.27 12.63 5.89
CA GLN A 173 18.32 13.10 4.98
C GLN A 173 19.70 13.16 5.62
N SER A 174 19.80 13.71 6.84
CA SER A 174 21.09 14.00 7.48
C SER A 174 21.64 12.86 8.34
N GLU A 175 20.77 12.02 8.90
CA GLU A 175 21.16 11.01 9.88
C GLU A 175 20.87 9.58 9.39
N TYR A 176 19.68 9.30 8.85
CA TYR A 176 19.33 7.92 8.49
C TYR A 176 19.90 7.47 7.12
N MET A 177 19.69 8.25 6.06
CA MET A 177 20.11 7.91 4.69
C MET A 177 21.61 7.61 4.55
N PRO A 178 22.54 8.36 5.20
CA PRO A 178 23.97 8.03 5.15
C PRO A 178 24.32 6.64 5.67
N HIS A 179 23.48 6.07 6.56
CA HIS A 179 23.67 4.77 7.17
C HIS A 179 22.82 3.67 6.52
N THR A 180 22.11 3.96 5.42
CA THR A 180 21.36 2.94 4.68
C THR A 180 22.27 1.87 4.09
N ARG A 181 21.84 0.61 4.16
CA ARG A 181 22.61 -0.51 3.58
C ARG A 181 22.64 -0.42 2.06
N LYS A 182 23.74 -0.90 1.48
CA LYS A 182 23.98 -0.91 0.02
C LYS A 182 23.45 -2.16 -0.67
N THR A 183 23.28 -3.24 0.08
CA THR A 183 22.78 -4.53 -0.42
C THR A 183 21.29 -4.45 -0.74
N TRP A 184 20.82 -5.26 -1.68
CA TRP A 184 19.41 -5.36 -2.05
C TRP A 184 18.71 -6.50 -1.31
N GLY A 185 17.40 -6.37 -1.12
CA GLY A 185 16.57 -7.41 -0.52
C GLY A 185 16.92 -7.72 0.94
N ILE A 186 16.20 -8.64 1.56
CA ILE A 186 16.39 -8.96 2.99
C ILE A 186 17.69 -9.74 3.26
N LEU A 187 18.26 -10.38 2.23
CA LEU A 187 19.52 -11.14 2.30
C LEU A 187 20.72 -10.27 2.71
N GLY A 188 20.60 -8.96 2.56
CA GLY A 188 21.63 -7.99 2.94
C GLY A 188 21.80 -7.80 4.45
N TRP A 189 20.87 -8.32 5.25
CA TRP A 189 20.92 -8.28 6.70
C TRP A 189 21.57 -9.53 7.29
N GLU A 190 22.09 -9.42 8.51
CA GLU A 190 22.46 -10.60 9.30
C GLU A 190 21.25 -11.54 9.39
N ASN A 191 21.45 -12.86 9.24
CA ASN A 191 20.37 -13.86 9.21
C ASN A 191 19.27 -13.62 8.14
N GLY A 192 19.52 -12.76 7.15
CA GLY A 192 18.55 -12.38 6.13
C GLY A 192 17.96 -13.54 5.32
N LYS A 193 18.73 -14.60 5.08
CA LYS A 193 18.24 -15.83 4.43
C LYS A 193 17.16 -16.52 5.26
N GLN A 194 17.40 -16.71 6.56
CA GLN A 194 16.42 -17.33 7.44
C GLN A 194 15.19 -16.44 7.61
N ASN A 195 15.40 -15.12 7.71
CA ASN A 195 14.30 -14.15 7.75
C ASN A 195 13.43 -14.23 6.48
N TYR A 196 14.05 -14.36 5.30
CA TYR A 196 13.30 -14.55 4.05
C TYR A 196 12.47 -15.84 4.05
N ILE A 197 13.04 -16.96 4.53
CA ILE A 197 12.34 -18.25 4.62
C ILE A 197 11.14 -18.14 5.57
N ASP A 198 11.31 -17.52 6.73
CA ASP A 198 10.20 -17.35 7.68
C ASP A 198 9.14 -16.39 7.15
N SER A 199 9.57 -15.31 6.49
CA SER A 199 8.68 -14.37 5.82
C SER A 199 7.89 -15.05 4.70
N LEU A 200 8.52 -15.96 3.96
CA LEU A 200 7.87 -16.75 2.92
C LEU A 200 6.79 -17.66 3.53
N ARG A 201 7.12 -18.35 4.62
CA ARG A 201 6.16 -19.17 5.37
C ARG A 201 5.02 -18.33 5.95
N TRP A 202 5.29 -17.14 6.48
CA TRP A 202 4.24 -16.22 6.97
C TRP A 202 3.25 -15.81 5.87
N HIS A 203 3.76 -15.41 4.70
CA HIS A 203 2.89 -14.91 3.62
C HIS A 203 2.21 -16.02 2.83
N THR A 204 2.81 -17.22 2.74
CA THR A 204 2.26 -18.31 1.92
C THR A 204 1.56 -19.39 2.74
N SER A 205 1.82 -19.47 4.05
CA SER A 205 1.47 -20.62 4.90
C SER A 205 2.00 -21.97 4.39
N LEU A 206 2.97 -21.96 3.46
CA LEU A 206 3.57 -23.15 2.87
C LEU A 206 4.97 -23.39 3.42
N ASN A 207 5.32 -24.66 3.59
CA ASN A 207 6.69 -25.09 3.83
C ASN A 207 7.39 -25.31 2.47
N THR A 208 7.79 -24.21 1.83
CA THR A 208 8.45 -24.22 0.51
C THR A 208 9.72 -23.38 0.55
N THR A 209 10.65 -23.69 -0.34
CA THR A 209 11.91 -22.96 -0.49
C THR A 209 11.76 -21.75 -1.43
N PRO A 210 12.59 -20.71 -1.25
CA PRO A 210 12.70 -19.59 -2.20
C PRO A 210 12.91 -20.05 -3.66
N GLU A 211 13.73 -21.07 -3.86
CA GLU A 211 14.09 -21.60 -5.17
C GLU A 211 12.90 -22.29 -5.85
N GLU A 212 12.11 -23.09 -5.11
CA GLU A 212 10.88 -23.69 -5.61
C GLU A 212 9.86 -22.63 -6.04
N VAL A 213 9.68 -21.59 -5.22
CA VAL A 213 8.77 -20.49 -5.52
C VAL A 213 9.23 -19.72 -6.76
N HIS A 214 10.54 -19.47 -6.87
CA HIS A 214 11.12 -18.80 -8.03
C HIS A 214 10.89 -19.61 -9.31
N GLN A 215 11.18 -20.91 -9.28
CA GLN A 215 11.01 -21.78 -10.44
C GLN A 215 9.53 -21.87 -10.85
N LYS A 216 8.63 -22.07 -9.90
CA LYS A 216 7.18 -22.04 -10.17
C LYS A 216 6.73 -20.71 -10.77
N GLY A 217 7.31 -19.60 -10.33
CA GLY A 217 7.06 -18.28 -10.91
C GLY A 217 7.49 -18.19 -12.38
N LEU A 218 8.69 -18.69 -12.73
CA LEU A 218 9.17 -18.73 -14.11
C LEU A 218 8.26 -19.59 -15.00
N ASP A 219 7.85 -20.76 -14.51
CA ASP A 219 6.97 -21.66 -15.24
C ASP A 219 5.60 -21.02 -15.51
N GLU A 220 5.03 -20.34 -14.50
CA GLU A 220 3.75 -19.64 -14.65
C GLU A 220 3.85 -18.41 -15.57
N VAL A 221 4.95 -17.65 -15.52
CA VAL A 221 5.18 -16.53 -16.45
C VAL A 221 5.20 -17.04 -17.88
N LYS A 222 5.93 -18.14 -18.15
CA LYS A 222 5.97 -18.76 -19.48
C LYS A 222 4.58 -19.25 -19.90
N ARG A 223 3.89 -20.00 -19.04
CA ARG A 223 2.57 -20.55 -19.33
C ARG A 223 1.56 -19.44 -19.67
N ILE A 224 1.51 -18.36 -18.88
CA ILE A 224 0.62 -17.23 -19.12
C ILE A 224 0.98 -16.52 -20.43
N TYR A 225 2.27 -16.31 -20.70
CA TYR A 225 2.72 -15.69 -21.95
C TYR A 225 2.28 -16.50 -23.18
N ASP A 226 2.42 -17.83 -23.14
CA ASP A 226 1.98 -18.71 -24.22
C ASP A 226 0.45 -18.66 -24.42
N GLU A 227 -0.33 -18.59 -23.33
CA GLU A 227 -1.79 -18.42 -23.42
C GLU A 227 -2.18 -17.07 -24.04
N MET A 228 -1.46 -15.99 -23.71
CA MET A 228 -1.67 -14.68 -24.33
C MET A 228 -1.44 -14.71 -25.84
N LEU A 229 -0.38 -15.36 -26.31
CA LEU A 229 -0.11 -15.52 -27.74
C LEU A 229 -1.24 -16.29 -28.45
N LYS A 230 -1.79 -17.33 -27.83
CA LYS A 230 -2.95 -18.07 -28.38
C LYS A 230 -4.18 -17.17 -28.51
N VAL A 231 -4.48 -16.36 -27.50
CA VAL A 231 -5.59 -15.41 -27.54
C VAL A 231 -5.37 -14.35 -28.61
N MET A 232 -4.17 -13.77 -28.70
CA MET A 232 -3.79 -12.80 -29.74
C MET A 232 -3.99 -13.38 -31.14
N GLY A 233 -3.55 -14.63 -31.38
CA GLY A 233 -3.74 -15.33 -32.65
C GLY A 233 -5.22 -15.53 -33.01
N LYS A 234 -6.07 -15.90 -32.03
CA LYS A 234 -7.53 -16.02 -32.24
C LYS A 234 -8.19 -14.69 -32.60
N LEU A 235 -7.61 -13.57 -32.15
CA LEU A 235 -8.06 -12.21 -32.46
C LEU A 235 -7.42 -11.65 -33.75
N GLY A 236 -6.60 -12.45 -34.45
CA GLY A 236 -5.92 -12.03 -35.67
C GLY A 236 -4.80 -11.01 -35.44
N PHE A 237 -4.27 -10.91 -34.21
CA PHE A 237 -3.16 -10.03 -33.88
C PHE A 237 -1.82 -10.77 -33.96
N HIS A 238 -0.88 -10.22 -34.75
CA HIS A 238 0.41 -10.85 -35.07
C HIS A 238 1.60 -9.94 -34.71
N GLY A 239 1.67 -9.49 -33.45
CA GLY A 239 2.77 -8.69 -32.90
C GLY A 239 3.21 -9.17 -31.52
N SER A 240 4.01 -8.38 -30.81
CA SER A 240 4.42 -8.72 -29.44
C SER A 240 3.29 -8.51 -28.43
N VAL A 241 3.38 -9.20 -27.27
CA VAL A 241 2.43 -8.99 -26.16
C VAL A 241 2.39 -7.52 -25.72
N ARG A 242 3.53 -6.82 -25.73
CA ARG A 242 3.59 -5.39 -25.41
C ARG A 242 2.79 -4.56 -26.41
N GLN A 243 2.99 -4.78 -27.72
CA GLN A 243 2.22 -4.09 -28.76
C GLN A 243 0.72 -4.37 -28.65
N PHE A 244 0.34 -5.60 -28.28
CA PHE A 244 -1.05 -5.95 -28.04
C PHE A 244 -1.63 -5.13 -26.88
N PHE A 245 -0.92 -5.00 -25.76
CA PHE A 245 -1.35 -4.13 -24.65
C PHE A 245 -1.41 -2.64 -25.05
N ASP A 246 -0.46 -2.15 -25.83
CA ASP A 246 -0.46 -0.76 -26.30
C ASP A 246 -1.66 -0.48 -27.22
N LEU A 247 -2.02 -1.43 -28.09
CA LEU A 247 -3.26 -1.38 -28.88
C LEU A 247 -4.49 -1.36 -27.97
N MET A 248 -4.57 -2.23 -26.97
CA MET A 248 -5.71 -2.29 -26.05
C MET A 248 -5.87 -0.98 -25.26
N LYS A 249 -4.76 -0.38 -24.80
CA LYS A 249 -4.76 0.90 -24.08
C LYS A 249 -5.15 2.08 -24.95
N SER A 250 -4.76 2.10 -26.22
CA SER A 250 -5.02 3.20 -27.14
C SER A 250 -6.36 3.11 -27.86
N ASN A 251 -6.96 1.92 -27.92
CA ASN A 251 -8.24 1.71 -28.60
C ASN A 251 -9.41 2.16 -27.71
N SER A 252 -10.03 3.27 -28.11
CA SER A 252 -11.17 3.88 -27.43
C SER A 252 -12.38 2.97 -27.25
N SER A 253 -12.49 1.88 -28.00
CA SER A 253 -13.57 0.88 -27.83
C SER A 253 -13.43 0.06 -26.55
N PHE A 254 -12.21 -0.02 -25.98
CA PHE A 254 -11.94 -0.65 -24.68
C PHE A 254 -11.89 0.38 -23.54
N LEU A 255 -12.06 1.67 -23.84
CA LEU A 255 -12.10 2.74 -22.86
C LEU A 255 -13.56 3.08 -22.53
N ILE A 256 -13.91 2.96 -21.25
CA ILE A 256 -15.19 3.49 -20.77
C ILE A 256 -15.10 5.02 -20.84
N LYS A 257 -16.02 5.64 -21.58
CA LYS A 257 -16.17 7.10 -21.56
C LYS A 257 -16.70 7.49 -20.18
N SER A 258 -15.83 8.01 -19.32
CA SER A 258 -16.27 8.54 -18.03
C SER A 258 -17.12 9.80 -18.27
N PRO A 259 -18.32 9.91 -17.66
CA PRO A 259 -19.08 11.17 -17.65
C PRO A 259 -18.41 12.25 -16.78
N VAL A 260 -17.34 11.91 -16.06
CA VAL A 260 -16.60 12.86 -15.22
C VAL A 260 -15.66 13.68 -16.10
N SER A 261 -15.94 14.99 -16.18
CA SER A 261 -15.16 16.01 -16.90
C SER A 261 -13.65 15.90 -16.71
N ASP A 262 -12.87 16.45 -17.65
CA ASP A 262 -11.39 16.57 -17.70
C ASP A 262 -10.67 17.05 -16.42
N LYS A 263 -11.38 17.30 -15.30
CA LYS A 263 -10.86 17.65 -13.98
C LYS A 263 -10.28 16.46 -13.18
N CYS A 264 -10.60 15.22 -13.56
CA CYS A 264 -10.06 14.00 -12.93
C CYS A 264 -9.15 13.20 -13.88
N LYS A 265 -8.29 13.86 -14.65
CA LYS A 265 -7.11 13.17 -15.16
C LYS A 265 -6.17 12.98 -13.97
N PRO A 266 -5.88 11.76 -13.51
CA PRO A 266 -4.76 11.60 -12.58
C PRO A 266 -3.55 12.18 -13.32
N GLN A 267 -2.86 13.13 -12.69
CA GLN A 267 -1.56 13.60 -13.17
C GLN A 267 -0.54 12.48 -12.94
N ILE A 268 -0.70 11.38 -13.67
CA ILE A 268 0.33 10.36 -13.77
C ILE A 268 1.40 10.98 -14.65
N GLN A 269 2.30 11.75 -14.04
CA GLN A 269 3.55 12.04 -14.72
C GLN A 269 4.28 10.71 -14.89
N PRO A 270 4.64 10.30 -16.11
CA PRO A 270 5.43 9.09 -16.28
C PRO A 270 6.75 9.26 -15.51
N HIS A 271 7.02 8.34 -14.58
CA HIS A 271 8.27 8.31 -13.83
C HIS A 271 9.45 8.22 -14.82
N PRO A 272 10.50 9.04 -14.70
CA PRO A 272 11.61 9.10 -15.68
C PRO A 272 12.40 7.80 -15.86
N ALA A 273 12.13 6.76 -15.05
CA ALA A 273 12.71 5.42 -15.18
C ALA A 273 12.06 4.59 -16.31
N TYR A 274 10.98 5.09 -16.92
CA TYR A 274 10.33 4.51 -18.09
C TYR A 274 10.58 5.33 -19.37
N ARG A 275 11.77 5.94 -19.52
CA ARG A 275 12.29 6.30 -20.84
C ARG A 275 13.05 5.10 -21.40
N ASP A 276 12.41 4.38 -22.31
CA ASP A 276 13.12 3.45 -23.17
C ASP A 276 13.96 4.27 -24.16
N GLU A 277 15.28 4.13 -24.08
CA GLU A 277 16.24 4.76 -25.00
C GLU A 277 16.12 4.25 -26.45
N ASN A 278 15.21 3.30 -26.74
CA ASN A 278 14.95 2.77 -28.07
C ASN A 278 13.65 3.25 -28.74
N SER A 279 12.97 4.29 -28.25
CA SER A 279 11.72 4.79 -28.87
C SER A 279 11.90 5.49 -30.24
N GLY A 280 13.08 5.40 -30.85
CA GLY A 280 13.43 6.06 -32.12
C GLY A 280 13.17 5.25 -33.39
N ARG A 281 12.21 4.32 -33.42
CA ARG A 281 11.81 3.67 -34.68
C ARG A 281 10.40 4.11 -35.07
N GLU A 282 10.33 4.82 -36.19
CA GLU A 282 9.09 5.23 -36.87
C GLU A 282 8.08 4.08 -36.91
N LEU A 283 6.88 4.35 -36.40
CA LEU A 283 5.70 3.52 -36.58
C LEU A 283 5.34 3.54 -38.06
N ALA A 284 5.73 2.49 -38.79
CA ALA A 284 5.23 2.24 -40.14
C ALA A 284 3.70 2.26 -40.09
N SER A 285 3.11 3.03 -40.99
CA SER A 285 1.68 3.30 -41.10
C SER A 285 0.85 2.03 -41.30
N TYR A 286 0.38 1.44 -40.20
CA TYR A 286 -0.59 0.35 -40.27
C TYR A 286 -1.98 0.93 -40.56
N LYS A 287 -2.46 0.66 -41.78
CA LYS A 287 -3.83 0.92 -42.21
C LYS A 287 -4.81 0.36 -41.17
N LYS A 288 -5.82 1.17 -40.80
CA LYS A 288 -7.00 0.78 -40.02
C LYS A 288 -7.70 -0.42 -40.68
N THR A 289 -7.29 -1.64 -40.38
CA THR A 289 -8.09 -2.83 -40.66
C THR A 289 -8.93 -3.17 -39.43
N SER A 290 -10.24 -3.17 -39.66
CA SER A 290 -11.34 -3.50 -38.76
C SER A 290 -11.23 -4.93 -38.22
N LEU A 291 -10.39 -5.19 -37.22
CA LEU A 291 -10.25 -6.55 -36.66
C LEU A 291 -10.93 -6.78 -35.31
N LEU A 292 -11.47 -5.75 -34.65
CA LEU A 292 -12.17 -5.92 -33.38
C LEU A 292 -13.41 -5.02 -33.31
N LYS A 293 -14.47 -5.38 -34.03
CA LYS A 293 -15.81 -4.90 -33.70
C LYS A 293 -16.46 -5.90 -32.75
N PRO A 294 -16.87 -5.51 -31.52
CA PRO A 294 -17.73 -6.37 -30.72
C PRO A 294 -19.04 -6.60 -31.48
N LYS A 295 -19.47 -7.87 -31.60
CA LYS A 295 -20.82 -8.19 -32.12
C LYS A 295 -21.83 -7.48 -31.23
N SER A 296 -22.65 -6.60 -31.81
CA SER A 296 -23.76 -5.97 -31.11
C SER A 296 -24.74 -7.06 -30.66
N ARG A 297 -24.78 -7.34 -29.36
CA ARG A 297 -25.90 -8.08 -28.77
C ARG A 297 -27.05 -7.08 -28.64
N SER A 298 -28.09 -7.26 -29.44
CA SER A 298 -29.38 -6.60 -29.20
C SER A 298 -29.97 -7.17 -27.92
N GLU A 299 -29.90 -6.44 -26.83
CA GLU A 299 -30.68 -6.74 -25.63
C GLU A 299 -32.13 -6.31 -25.85
N PRO A 300 -33.12 -7.21 -25.69
CA PRO A 300 -34.52 -6.80 -25.66
C PRO A 300 -34.78 -6.06 -24.33
N GLN A 301 -35.24 -4.81 -24.44
CA GLN A 301 -35.72 -4.01 -23.32
C GLN A 301 -36.82 -4.76 -22.58
N ARG A 302 -36.62 -5.07 -21.29
CA ARG A 302 -37.72 -5.41 -20.38
C ARG A 302 -38.21 -4.13 -19.70
N PRO A 303 -39.53 -3.87 -19.66
CA PRO A 303 -40.07 -2.74 -18.90
C PRO A 303 -39.96 -3.04 -17.41
N TYR A 304 -39.35 -2.12 -16.66
CA TYR A 304 -39.46 -2.06 -15.21
C TYR A 304 -40.92 -1.72 -14.86
N GLN A 305 -41.64 -2.67 -14.26
CA GLN A 305 -42.86 -2.37 -13.50
C GLN A 305 -42.47 -2.18 -12.04
N ALA A 306 -42.84 -1.03 -11.50
CA ALA A 306 -42.71 -0.70 -10.09
C ALA A 306 -43.81 -1.43 -9.28
N ALA A 307 -43.40 -2.02 -8.16
CA ALA A 307 -44.23 -2.32 -6.99
C ALA A 307 -43.33 -2.23 -5.76
#